data_AF-A0A964FFN8-F1
#
_entry.id   AF-A0A964FFN8-F1
#
_cell.length_a   1.000
_cell.length_b   1.000
_cell.length_c   1.000
_cell.angle_alpha   90.00
_cell.angle_beta   90.00
_cell.angle_gamma   90.00
#
_symmetry.space_group_name_H-M   'P 1'
#
loop_
_entity.id
_entity.type
_entity.pdbx_description
1 polymer ?
#
loop_
_entity_poly.entity_id
_entity_poly.type
_entity_poly.pdbx_seq_one_letter_code
_entity_poly.pdbx_strand_id
1 'polypeptide(L)'
;MDIGKFVFEAKKIPNLSRPGAIAKEIMYWTEFQSWLTDKICLLVLKSRRKVPPGQEKIFVEQLVYSYLIRDWQNQLAASHFKQIEQSLGEGKQRQAVLLRLQEILQQKVLSSINSPEDLLLRSSGLIVKKIGKLKFANPIYKAVFTQRWLLKQLAEIEENSSSVNTSESYAKASFILNSKLNSTRKSANAKSIKKIAIASMVVISLGIVVKTLPQISGLIVAYRCNHKPLKPLNLGDLSSSEISKYCRNRY
;
A
#
# COMPACT_ATOMS: atom_id res chain seq x y z
N MET A 1 4.18 13.77 -19.18
CA MET A 1 3.63 12.99 -20.31
C MET A 1 2.26 12.52 -19.89
N ASP A 2 1.22 12.89 -20.62
CA ASP A 2 -0.14 12.37 -20.36
C ASP A 2 -0.22 10.86 -20.68
N ILE A 3 -1.13 10.15 -19.99
CA ILE A 3 -1.27 8.70 -20.11
C ILE A 3 -1.69 8.27 -21.52
N GLY A 4 -2.46 9.09 -22.25
CA GLY A 4 -2.82 8.84 -23.64
C GLY A 4 -1.60 8.91 -24.56
N LYS A 5 -0.73 9.91 -24.35
CA LYS A 5 0.55 10.02 -25.06
C LYS A 5 1.46 8.82 -24.77
N PHE A 6 1.50 8.35 -23.52
CA PHE A 6 2.23 7.14 -23.16
C PHE A 6 1.75 5.91 -23.96
N VAL A 7 0.44 5.66 -24.01
CA VAL A 7 -0.12 4.51 -24.72
C VAL A 7 0.23 4.57 -26.22
N PHE A 8 0.17 5.76 -26.82
CA PHE A 8 0.55 5.95 -28.23
C PHE A 8 2.01 5.62 -28.49
N GLU A 9 2.95 6.11 -27.66
CA GLU A 9 4.38 5.82 -27.82
C GLU A 9 4.71 4.35 -27.52
N ALA A 10 4.12 3.77 -26.47
CA ALA A 10 4.37 2.40 -26.08
C ALA A 10 3.89 1.37 -27.12
N LYS A 11 2.86 1.69 -27.93
CA LYS A 11 2.42 0.85 -29.05
C LYS A 11 3.50 0.66 -30.12
N LYS A 12 4.45 1.58 -30.24
CA LYS A 12 5.57 1.50 -31.20
C LYS A 12 6.71 0.61 -30.71
N ILE A 13 6.66 0.17 -29.44
CA ILE A 13 7.73 -0.62 -28.82
C ILE A 13 7.33 -2.10 -28.82
N PRO A 14 8.01 -2.97 -29.58
CA PRO A 14 7.61 -4.39 -29.71
C PRO A 14 7.68 -5.17 -28.39
N ASN A 15 8.49 -4.69 -27.44
CA ASN A 15 8.66 -5.28 -26.12
C ASN A 15 7.47 -5.01 -25.17
N LEU A 16 6.57 -4.09 -25.52
CA LEU A 16 5.41 -3.70 -24.70
C LEU A 16 4.11 -4.17 -25.36
N SER A 17 3.80 -5.47 -25.24
CA SER A 17 2.70 -6.09 -25.99
C SER A 17 1.30 -5.57 -25.62
N ARG A 18 1.09 -5.04 -24.41
CA ARG A 18 -0.21 -4.51 -23.95
C ARG A 18 -0.07 -3.14 -23.25
N PRO A 19 0.20 -2.06 -24.00
CA PRO A 19 0.42 -0.72 -23.42
C PRO A 19 -0.74 -0.21 -22.54
N GLY A 20 -1.99 -0.53 -22.89
CA GLY A 20 -3.16 -0.15 -22.11
C GLY A 20 -3.23 -0.83 -20.73
N ALA A 21 -2.78 -2.08 -20.62
CA ALA A 21 -2.71 -2.79 -19.34
C ALA A 21 -1.60 -2.21 -18.45
N ILE A 22 -0.46 -1.85 -19.05
CA ILE A 22 0.61 -1.13 -18.37
C ILE A 22 0.11 0.23 -17.87
N ALA A 23 -0.55 1.01 -18.73
CA ALA A 23 -1.10 2.32 -18.37
C ALA A 23 -2.07 2.23 -17.17
N LYS A 24 -2.96 1.23 -17.18
CA LYS A 24 -3.89 0.98 -16.07
C LYS A 24 -3.16 0.73 -14.75
N GLU A 25 -2.07 -0.03 -14.77
CA GLU A 25 -1.28 -0.28 -13.57
C GLU A 25 -0.53 0.98 -13.10
N ILE A 26 0.02 1.77 -14.03
CA ILE A 26 0.64 3.07 -13.67
C ILE A 26 -0.38 3.96 -12.96
N MET A 27 -1.59 4.08 -13.52
CA MET A 27 -2.66 4.90 -12.93
C MET A 27 -3.09 4.38 -11.55
N TYR A 28 -3.06 3.06 -11.33
CA TYR A 28 -3.32 2.47 -10.03
C TYR A 28 -2.27 2.92 -9.00
N TRP A 29 -0.98 2.84 -9.34
CA TRP A 29 0.10 3.23 -8.42
C TRP A 29 0.16 4.74 -8.15
N THR A 30 -0.20 5.57 -9.11
CA THR A 30 -0.09 7.04 -8.98
C THR A 30 -1.38 7.73 -8.57
N GLU A 31 -2.52 7.05 -8.68
CA GLU A 31 -3.86 7.66 -8.59
C GLU A 31 -3.93 8.97 -9.39
N PHE A 32 -3.40 8.94 -10.61
CA PHE A 32 -3.39 10.06 -11.57
C PHE A 32 -2.55 11.27 -11.16
N GLN A 33 -1.69 11.16 -10.15
CA GLN A 33 -0.76 12.24 -9.85
C GLN A 33 0.19 12.45 -11.04
N SER A 34 0.10 13.63 -11.67
CA SER A 34 0.78 13.95 -12.93
C SER A 34 2.28 13.69 -12.89
N TRP A 35 2.97 14.16 -11.86
CA TRP A 35 4.43 14.02 -11.74
C TRP A 35 4.88 12.55 -11.64
N LEU A 36 4.29 11.76 -10.73
CA LEU A 36 4.63 10.33 -10.62
C LEU A 36 4.27 9.56 -11.90
N THR A 37 3.13 9.89 -12.51
CA THR A 37 2.67 9.26 -13.75
C THR A 37 3.68 9.50 -14.87
N ASP A 38 4.14 10.75 -15.03
CA ASP A 38 5.18 11.09 -16.00
C ASP A 38 6.47 10.28 -15.77
N LYS A 39 6.96 10.23 -14.52
CA LYS A 39 8.19 9.50 -14.21
C LYS A 39 8.09 8.00 -14.50
N ILE A 40 7.00 7.35 -14.09
CA ILE A 40 6.84 5.91 -14.31
C ILE A 40 6.63 5.60 -15.80
N CYS A 41 5.85 6.41 -16.52
CA CYS A 41 5.71 6.21 -17.96
C CYS A 41 7.07 6.35 -18.68
N LEU A 42 7.91 7.31 -18.30
CA LEU A 42 9.26 7.45 -18.85
C LEU A 42 10.15 6.25 -18.50
N LEU A 43 10.06 5.71 -17.29
CA LEU A 43 10.79 4.49 -16.89
C LEU A 43 10.37 3.29 -17.74
N VAL A 44 9.07 3.14 -18.00
CA VAL A 44 8.56 2.09 -18.87
C VAL A 44 9.08 2.23 -20.30
N LEU A 45 9.00 3.43 -20.90
CA LEU A 45 9.45 3.64 -22.28
C LEU A 45 10.96 3.42 -22.45
N LYS A 46 11.75 3.71 -21.40
CA LYS A 46 13.20 3.46 -21.40
C LYS A 46 13.57 2.01 -21.09
N SER A 47 12.63 1.20 -20.59
CA SER A 47 12.87 -0.20 -20.26
C SER A 47 13.11 -1.00 -21.53
N ARG A 48 14.22 -1.74 -21.57
CA ARG A 48 14.51 -2.71 -22.63
C ARG A 48 13.88 -4.08 -22.37
N ARG A 49 13.22 -4.27 -21.21
CA ARG A 49 12.64 -5.56 -20.82
C ARG A 49 11.42 -5.87 -21.68
N LYS A 50 11.37 -7.08 -22.22
CA LYS A 50 10.15 -7.63 -22.82
C LYS A 50 9.13 -7.89 -21.71
N VAL A 51 7.91 -7.42 -21.91
CA VAL A 51 6.79 -7.60 -20.98
C VAL A 51 5.78 -8.53 -21.65
N PRO A 52 5.78 -9.82 -21.28
CA PRO A 52 4.79 -10.76 -21.79
C PRO A 52 3.36 -10.38 -21.35
N PRO A 53 2.34 -10.71 -22.14
CA PRO A 53 0.95 -10.54 -21.75
C PRO A 53 0.66 -11.15 -20.36
N GLY A 54 0.04 -10.38 -19.48
CA GLY A 54 -0.30 -10.80 -18.12
C GLY A 54 0.78 -10.51 -17.06
N GLN A 55 1.97 -10.05 -17.47
CA GLN A 55 3.04 -9.64 -16.54
C GLN A 55 3.13 -8.13 -16.33
N GLU A 56 2.22 -7.33 -16.91
CA GLU A 56 2.27 -5.87 -16.86
C GLU A 56 2.22 -5.35 -15.42
N LYS A 57 1.39 -5.99 -14.58
CA LYS A 57 1.28 -5.67 -13.16
C LYS A 57 2.62 -5.80 -12.44
N ILE A 58 3.22 -6.98 -12.53
CA ILE A 58 4.49 -7.31 -11.88
C ILE A 58 5.61 -6.41 -12.42
N PHE A 59 5.59 -6.15 -13.73
CA PHE A 59 6.58 -5.28 -14.38
C PHE A 59 6.53 -3.84 -13.84
N VAL A 60 5.35 -3.21 -13.78
CA VAL A 60 5.21 -1.85 -13.24
C VAL A 60 5.52 -1.83 -11.75
N GLU A 61 5.03 -2.80 -10.98
CA GLU A 61 5.33 -2.92 -9.56
C GLU A 61 6.85 -2.98 -9.31
N GLN A 62 7.59 -3.80 -10.08
CA GLN A 62 9.05 -3.88 -9.96
C GLN A 62 9.73 -2.55 -10.27
N LEU A 63 9.28 -1.81 -11.30
CA LEU A 63 9.83 -0.50 -11.61
C LEU A 63 9.55 0.50 -10.47
N VAL A 64 8.31 0.54 -9.98
CA VAL A 64 7.93 1.43 -8.87
C VAL A 64 8.74 1.13 -7.62
N TYR A 65 8.89 -0.14 -7.23
CA TYR A 65 9.70 -0.49 -6.08
C TYR A 65 11.18 -0.15 -6.26
N SER A 66 11.74 -0.40 -7.44
CA SER A 66 13.18 -0.25 -7.67
C SER A 66 13.62 1.21 -7.78
N TYR A 67 12.77 2.07 -8.35
CA TYR A 67 13.14 3.44 -8.70
C TYR A 67 12.44 4.52 -7.86
N LEU A 68 11.42 4.16 -7.08
CA LEU A 68 10.68 5.13 -6.26
C LEU A 68 10.65 4.73 -4.78
N ILE A 69 10.34 3.47 -4.44
CA ILE A 69 10.08 3.09 -3.03
C ILE A 69 11.32 2.63 -2.28
N ARG A 70 12.14 1.74 -2.88
CA ARG A 70 13.32 1.18 -2.21
C ARG A 70 14.40 2.25 -2.12
N ASP A 71 14.85 2.52 -0.90
CA ASP A 71 15.81 3.60 -0.62
C ASP A 71 15.35 4.95 -1.17
N TRP A 72 14.05 5.25 -1.02
CA TRP A 72 13.38 6.39 -1.66
C TRP A 72 14.11 7.72 -1.48
N GLN A 73 14.88 7.89 -0.40
CA GLN A 73 15.67 9.08 -0.10
C GLN A 73 16.79 9.37 -1.10
N ASN A 74 17.24 8.36 -1.86
CA ASN A 74 18.31 8.44 -2.86
C ASN A 74 17.82 8.14 -4.28
N GLN A 75 16.51 8.07 -4.47
CA GLN A 75 15.89 7.68 -5.73
C GLN A 75 15.40 8.88 -6.56
N LEU A 76 14.86 8.59 -7.74
CA LEU A 76 14.32 9.59 -8.68
C LEU A 76 13.24 10.49 -8.06
N ALA A 77 12.50 9.98 -7.07
CA ALA A 77 11.42 10.68 -6.38
C ALA A 77 11.80 11.22 -5.00
N ALA A 78 13.09 11.20 -4.64
CA ALA A 78 13.57 11.67 -3.34
C ALA A 78 13.15 13.10 -3.03
N SER A 79 13.35 14.04 -3.96
CA SER A 79 12.97 15.45 -3.77
C SER A 79 11.47 15.62 -3.57
N HIS A 80 10.66 14.89 -4.34
CA HIS A 80 9.20 14.89 -4.22
C HIS A 80 8.73 14.42 -2.85
N PHE A 81 9.26 13.29 -2.36
CA PHE A 81 8.90 12.77 -1.03
C PHE A 81 9.42 13.65 0.11
N LYS A 82 10.63 14.22 -0.01
CA LYS A 82 11.16 15.20 0.95
C LYS A 82 10.29 16.45 1.02
N GLN A 83 9.77 16.94 -0.10
CA GLN A 83 8.86 18.08 -0.10
C GLN A 83 7.55 17.77 0.63
N ILE A 84 6.98 16.58 0.41
CA ILE A 84 5.80 16.11 1.16
C ILE A 84 6.14 16.08 2.65
N GLU A 85 7.25 15.45 3.04
CA GLU A 85 7.70 15.35 4.42
C GLU A 85 7.89 16.73 5.08
N GLN A 86 8.49 17.69 4.39
CA GLN A 86 8.69 19.07 4.87
C GLN A 86 7.36 19.81 5.04
N SER A 87 6.39 19.59 4.13
CA SER A 87 5.07 20.22 4.21
C SER A 87 4.22 19.75 5.40
N LEU A 88 4.65 18.72 6.15
CA LEU A 88 3.99 18.28 7.38
C LEU A 88 4.27 19.18 8.59
N GLY A 89 5.01 20.27 8.40
CA GLY A 89 5.30 21.27 9.42
C GLY A 89 6.52 20.92 10.29
N GLU A 90 6.70 21.74 11.33
CA GLU A 90 7.85 21.69 12.26
C GLU A 90 7.40 21.66 13.74
N GLY A 91 8.32 21.28 14.64
CA GLY A 91 8.11 21.31 16.09
C GLY A 91 6.81 20.63 16.55
N LYS A 92 6.07 21.31 17.44
CA LYS A 92 4.81 20.79 18.02
C LYS A 92 3.72 20.56 16.95
N GLN A 93 3.67 21.38 15.91
CA GLN A 93 2.70 21.21 14.82
C GLN A 93 2.99 19.92 14.05
N ARG A 94 4.27 19.66 13.73
CA ARG A 94 4.69 18.40 13.10
C ARG A 94 4.30 17.20 13.94
N GLN A 95 4.56 17.27 15.25
CA GLN A 95 4.21 16.18 16.16
C GLN A 95 2.70 15.88 16.13
N ALA A 96 1.85 16.91 16.19
CA ALA A 96 0.39 16.75 16.09
C ALA A 96 -0.03 16.13 14.76
N VAL A 97 0.54 16.59 13.63
CA VAL A 97 0.29 16.03 12.29
C VAL A 97 0.70 14.57 12.19
N LEU A 98 1.85 14.19 12.75
CA LEU A 98 2.34 12.81 12.75
C LEU A 98 1.47 11.90 13.63
N LEU A 99 1.04 12.37 14.80
CA LEU A 99 0.08 11.64 15.64
C LEU A 99 -1.25 11.45 14.91
N ARG A 100 -1.73 12.48 14.20
CA ARG A 100 -2.92 12.38 13.37
C ARG A 100 -2.76 11.37 12.24
N LEU A 101 -1.60 11.36 11.57
CA LEU A 101 -1.27 10.36 10.55
C LEU A 101 -1.21 8.94 11.12
N GLN A 102 -0.78 8.77 12.38
CA GLN A 102 -0.80 7.50 13.09
C GLN A 102 -2.22 6.95 13.22
N GLU A 103 -3.19 7.79 13.56
CA GLU A 103 -4.60 7.40 13.67
C GLU A 103 -5.16 6.91 12.33
N ILE A 104 -4.79 7.61 11.24
CA ILE A 104 -5.18 7.24 9.86
C ILE A 104 -4.57 5.89 9.48
N LEU A 105 -3.28 5.67 9.78
CA LEU A 105 -2.58 4.41 9.51
C LEU A 105 -3.19 3.22 10.28
N GLN A 106 -3.61 3.46 11.52
CA GLN A 106 -4.25 2.47 12.38
C GLN A 106 -5.73 2.26 12.06
N GLN A 107 -6.30 3.01 11.11
CA GLN A 107 -7.72 2.97 10.74
C GLN A 107 -8.65 3.19 11.96
N LYS A 108 -8.22 4.03 12.91
CA LYS A 108 -9.06 4.40 14.04
C LYS A 108 -10.30 5.14 13.55
N VAL A 109 -11.41 4.97 14.26
CA VAL A 109 -12.61 5.78 14.03
C VAL A 109 -12.26 7.22 14.39
N LEU A 110 -12.17 8.08 13.38
CA LEU A 110 -11.87 9.49 13.60
C LEU A 110 -13.13 10.18 14.13
N SER A 111 -13.02 10.78 15.32
CA SER A 111 -14.11 11.51 15.99
C SER A 111 -14.57 12.75 15.22
N SER A 112 -13.67 13.35 14.43
CA SER A 112 -13.94 14.47 13.54
C SER A 112 -12.99 14.42 12.34
N ILE A 113 -13.43 14.94 11.20
CA ILE A 113 -12.62 15.13 9.98
C ILE A 113 -12.62 16.63 9.68
N ASN A 114 -11.50 17.14 9.17
CA ASN A 114 -11.20 18.57 8.93
C ASN A 114 -10.59 19.29 10.14
N SER A 115 -9.88 18.55 11.00
CA SER A 115 -8.94 19.17 11.95
C SER A 115 -7.83 19.94 11.21
N PRO A 116 -7.12 20.88 11.86
CA PRO A 116 -5.96 21.55 11.27
C PRO A 116 -4.92 20.56 10.72
N GLU A 117 -4.71 19.45 11.43
CA GLU A 117 -3.81 18.37 11.02
C GLU A 117 -4.31 17.66 9.75
N ASP A 118 -5.63 17.42 9.63
CA ASP A 118 -6.22 16.86 8.41
C ASP A 118 -6.05 17.80 7.21
N LEU A 119 -6.17 19.11 7.44
CA LEU A 119 -5.99 20.11 6.39
C LEU A 119 -4.55 20.14 5.90
N LEU A 120 -3.56 20.08 6.81
CA LEU A 120 -2.14 19.99 6.47
C LEU A 120 -1.78 18.67 5.76
N LEU A 121 -2.29 17.55 6.26
CA LEU A 121 -2.13 16.24 5.59
C LEU A 121 -2.72 16.22 4.18
N ARG A 122 -3.77 17.01 3.94
CA ARG A 122 -4.37 17.15 2.61
C ARG A 122 -3.64 18.16 1.73
N SER A 123 -3.16 19.27 2.28
CA SER A 123 -2.41 20.28 1.52
C SER A 123 -1.04 19.76 1.07
N SER A 124 -0.41 18.88 1.86
CA SER A 124 0.79 18.13 1.46
C SER A 124 0.54 17.17 0.28
N GLY A 125 -0.72 16.87 -0.02
CA GLY A 125 -1.12 15.84 -0.99
C GLY A 125 -0.86 14.41 -0.52
N LEU A 126 -0.39 14.18 0.72
CA LEU A 126 -0.14 12.85 1.26
C LEU A 126 -1.45 12.07 1.45
N ILE A 127 -2.47 12.76 1.97
CA ILE A 127 -3.79 12.22 2.30
C ILE A 127 -4.88 12.89 1.46
N VAL A 128 -5.91 12.13 1.11
CA VAL A 128 -7.13 12.63 0.46
C VAL A 128 -8.36 12.22 1.25
N LYS A 129 -9.42 13.03 1.15
CA LYS A 129 -10.75 12.68 1.64
C LYS A 129 -11.53 12.02 0.50
N LYS A 130 -11.82 10.71 0.59
CA LYS A 130 -12.72 10.01 -0.34
C LYS A 130 -13.83 9.31 0.45
N ILE A 131 -15.08 9.52 0.05
CA ILE A 131 -16.28 8.89 0.65
C ILE A 131 -16.29 9.10 2.19
N GLY A 132 -16.07 10.34 2.63
CA GLY A 132 -16.07 10.69 4.04
C GLY A 132 -14.94 10.10 4.88
N LYS A 133 -13.89 9.51 4.28
CA LYS A 133 -12.74 8.93 5.00
C LYS A 133 -11.43 9.52 4.50
N LEU A 134 -10.46 9.64 5.40
CA LEU A 134 -9.09 10.02 5.08
C LEU A 134 -8.28 8.77 4.70
N LYS A 135 -7.54 8.85 3.60
CA LYS A 135 -6.66 7.78 3.12
C LYS A 135 -5.46 8.35 2.37
N PHE A 136 -4.41 7.56 2.22
CA PHE A 136 -3.30 7.92 1.33
C PHE A 136 -3.79 8.25 -0.08
N ALA A 137 -3.19 9.29 -0.66
CA ALA A 137 -3.54 9.74 -2.00
C ALA A 137 -3.26 8.67 -3.06
N ASN A 138 -2.18 7.89 -2.89
CA ASN A 138 -1.82 6.79 -3.78
C ASN A 138 -1.05 5.66 -3.06
N PRO A 139 -0.95 4.46 -3.68
CA PRO A 139 -0.18 3.34 -3.14
C PRO A 139 1.31 3.60 -2.92
N ILE A 140 1.95 4.44 -3.75
CA ILE A 140 3.38 4.78 -3.62
C ILE A 140 3.63 5.49 -2.28
N TYR A 141 2.81 6.50 -1.96
CA TYR A 141 2.91 7.23 -0.69
C TYR A 141 2.70 6.32 0.50
N LYS A 142 1.73 5.40 0.44
CA LYS A 142 1.51 4.42 1.50
C LYS A 142 2.74 3.51 1.71
N ALA A 143 3.46 3.19 0.64
CA ALA A 143 4.66 2.36 0.71
C ALA A 143 5.91 3.12 1.18
N VAL A 144 5.94 4.44 1.03
CA VAL A 144 7.03 5.33 1.49
C VAL A 144 6.82 5.75 2.95
N PHE A 145 5.67 6.33 3.25
CA PHE A 145 5.28 6.88 4.55
C PHE A 145 4.67 5.80 5.45
N THR A 146 5.49 4.79 5.76
CA THR A 146 5.11 3.62 6.55
C THR A 146 5.00 3.91 8.04
N GLN A 147 4.41 2.99 8.80
CA GLN A 147 4.44 3.02 10.27
C GLN A 147 5.87 3.14 10.83
N ARG A 148 6.85 2.48 10.17
CA ARG A 148 8.26 2.54 10.58
C ARG A 148 8.84 3.94 10.37
N TRP A 149 8.58 4.55 9.22
CA TRP A 149 8.98 5.93 8.95
C TRP A 149 8.36 6.88 9.98
N LEU A 150 7.06 6.74 10.25
CA LEU A 150 6.34 7.57 11.21
C LEU A 150 6.93 7.48 12.62
N LEU A 151 7.19 6.27 13.12
CA LEU A 151 7.78 6.08 14.45
C LEU A 151 9.19 6.69 14.54
N LYS A 152 9.98 6.60 13.46
CA LYS A 152 11.28 7.25 13.38
C LYS A 152 11.15 8.77 13.51
N GLN A 153 10.20 9.37 12.79
CA GLN A 153 9.97 10.82 12.84
C GLN A 153 9.51 11.30 14.22
N LEU A 154 8.66 10.54 14.91
CA LEU A 154 8.23 10.88 16.27
C LEU A 154 9.39 10.79 17.28
N ALA A 155 10.23 9.75 17.18
CA ALA A 155 11.40 9.61 18.04
C ALA A 155 12.42 10.75 17.84
N GLU A 156 12.66 11.15 16.58
CA GLU A 156 13.54 12.30 16.27
C GLU A 156 13.02 13.61 16.91
N ILE A 157 11.70 13.82 16.97
CA ILE A 157 11.11 14.99 17.65
C ILE A 157 11.30 14.90 19.17
N GLU A 158 11.07 13.72 19.75
CA GLU A 158 11.24 13.48 21.19
C GLU A 158 12.69 13.72 21.61
N GLU A 159 13.68 13.20 20.86
CA GLU A 159 15.12 13.42 21.12
C GLU A 159 15.51 14.90 21.05
N ASN A 160 15.05 15.61 20.01
CA ASN A 160 15.33 17.04 19.86
C ASN A 160 14.69 17.89 20.97
N SER A 161 13.51 17.48 21.47
CA SER A 161 12.87 18.12 22.63
C SER A 161 13.55 17.77 23.96
N SER A 162 14.31 16.67 23.99
CA SER A 162 14.98 16.11 25.18
C SER A 162 16.47 16.40 25.26
N SER A 163 16.98 17.35 24.46
CA SER A 163 18.28 18.00 24.68
C SER A 163 18.37 18.75 26.03
N VAL A 164 17.31 18.68 26.84
CA VAL A 164 17.32 18.76 28.30
C VAL A 164 17.09 17.35 28.88
N ASN A 165 18.19 16.60 29.11
CA ASN A 165 18.30 15.36 29.89
C ASN A 165 17.37 14.17 29.57
N THR A 166 17.77 13.14 28.80
CA THR A 166 17.24 11.77 29.01
C THR A 166 18.08 10.65 28.37
N SER A 167 19.03 10.10 29.13
CA SER A 167 19.67 8.80 28.84
C SER A 167 18.80 7.61 29.32
N GLU A 168 17.82 7.86 30.19
CA GLU A 168 17.15 6.83 30.99
C GLU A 168 15.77 6.40 30.43
N SER A 169 15.16 7.24 29.59
CA SER A 169 13.81 7.02 29.04
C SER A 169 13.82 6.03 27.86
N TYR A 170 14.82 6.12 26.98
CA TYR A 170 14.94 5.26 25.80
C TYR A 170 15.26 3.80 26.14
N ALA A 171 16.02 3.55 27.20
CA ALA A 171 16.28 2.20 27.72
C ALA A 171 14.98 1.50 28.17
N LYS A 172 14.04 2.26 28.76
CA LYS A 172 12.73 1.73 29.17
C LYS A 172 11.83 1.46 27.96
N ALA A 173 11.75 2.37 27.00
CA ALA A 173 10.88 2.20 25.83
C ALA A 173 11.29 1.00 24.95
N SER A 174 12.59 0.84 24.70
CA SER A 174 13.15 -0.29 23.93
C SER A 174 12.97 -1.64 24.65
N PHE A 175 13.10 -1.67 25.98
CA PHE A 175 12.79 -2.84 26.80
C PHE A 175 11.31 -3.26 26.72
N ILE A 176 10.39 -2.30 26.78
CA ILE A 176 8.94 -2.57 26.70
C ILE A 176 8.55 -3.07 25.30
N LEU A 177 9.15 -2.54 24.23
CA LEU A 177 8.88 -3.01 22.87
C LEU A 177 9.38 -4.45 22.65
N ASN A 178 10.60 -4.75 23.11
CA ASN A 178 11.21 -6.07 22.96
C ASN A 178 10.50 -7.15 23.79
N SER A 179 10.05 -6.81 25.01
CA SER A 179 9.25 -7.72 25.83
C SER A 179 7.89 -8.07 25.21
N LYS A 180 7.26 -7.10 24.51
CA LYS A 180 5.98 -7.31 23.82
C LYS A 180 6.10 -8.12 22.51
N LEU A 181 7.22 -7.99 21.80
CA LEU A 181 7.54 -8.87 20.66
C LEU A 181 7.83 -10.30 21.12
N ASN A 182 8.51 -10.49 22.24
CA ASN A 182 8.79 -11.82 22.79
C ASN A 182 7.53 -12.51 23.36
N SER A 183 6.59 -11.77 23.94
CA SER A 183 5.31 -12.33 24.41
C SER A 183 4.38 -12.73 23.26
N THR A 184 4.36 -11.96 22.16
CA THR A 184 3.60 -12.32 20.95
C THR A 184 4.21 -13.52 20.22
N ARG A 185 5.55 -13.65 20.23
CA ARG A 185 6.25 -14.84 19.70
C ARG A 185 5.96 -16.11 20.52
N LYS A 186 5.87 -16.03 21.85
CA LYS A 186 5.49 -17.17 22.71
C LYS A 186 4.02 -17.57 22.54
N SER A 187 3.11 -16.62 22.34
CA SER A 187 1.67 -16.90 22.12
C SER A 187 1.39 -17.56 20.77
N ALA A 188 2.14 -17.22 19.72
CA ALA A 188 2.05 -17.88 18.41
C ALA A 188 2.51 -19.35 18.44
N ASN A 189 3.49 -19.69 19.30
CA ASN A 189 3.95 -21.08 19.46
C ASN A 189 3.05 -21.94 20.38
N ALA A 190 2.18 -21.34 21.20
CA ALA A 190 1.31 -22.08 22.11
C ALA A 190 -0.03 -22.52 21.48
N LYS A 191 -0.45 -21.92 20.36
CA LYS A 191 -1.78 -22.12 19.76
C LYS A 191 -1.88 -23.15 18.63
N SER A 192 -0.81 -23.90 18.34
CA SER A 192 -0.82 -24.97 17.30
C SER A 192 -0.28 -26.34 17.74
N ILE A 193 -0.12 -26.65 19.04
CA ILE A 193 0.28 -28.01 19.50
C ILE A 193 -0.80 -28.66 20.38
N LYS A 194 -2.07 -28.57 19.98
CA LYS A 194 -3.14 -29.43 20.50
C LYS A 194 -4.02 -29.92 19.36
N LYS A 195 -3.46 -30.82 18.53
CA LYS A 195 -4.22 -31.78 17.69
C LYS A 195 -3.39 -32.90 17.02
N ILE A 196 -2.12 -33.12 17.38
CA ILE A 196 -1.38 -34.35 16.99
C ILE A 196 -0.58 -34.85 18.19
N ALA A 197 -1.25 -35.59 19.07
CA ALA A 197 -0.64 -36.55 20.00
C ALA A 197 -1.78 -37.27 20.75
N ILE A 198 -2.50 -38.14 20.04
CA ILE A 198 -3.22 -39.23 20.70
C ILE A 198 -2.69 -40.52 20.10
N ALA A 199 -2.26 -41.40 21.02
CA ALA A 199 -1.94 -42.81 20.84
C ALA A 199 -0.59 -43.16 20.18
N SER A 200 0.47 -43.16 20.99
CA SER A 200 1.42 -44.27 20.98
C SER A 200 1.04 -45.22 22.12
N MET A 201 0.63 -46.46 21.78
CA MET A 201 0.89 -47.72 22.52
C MET A 201 0.03 -48.86 21.93
N VAL A 202 0.69 -49.65 21.07
CA VAL A 202 0.65 -51.12 20.92
C VAL A 202 -0.72 -51.82 20.70
N VAL A 203 -0.82 -52.57 19.59
CA VAL A 203 -1.10 -54.03 19.54
C VAL A 203 -1.60 -54.44 18.14
N ILE A 204 -0.72 -55.16 17.42
CA ILE A 204 -0.96 -56.43 16.69
C ILE A 204 -1.93 -56.42 15.48
N SER A 205 -1.32 -56.58 14.30
CA SER A 205 -1.61 -57.55 13.22
C SER A 205 -3.02 -57.72 12.61
N LEU A 206 -2.98 -57.97 11.29
CA LEU A 206 -4.02 -58.42 10.35
C LEU A 206 -4.92 -57.34 9.74
N GLY A 207 -4.83 -57.25 8.41
CA GLY A 207 -5.51 -56.25 7.61
C GLY A 207 -7.00 -56.47 7.45
N ILE A 208 -7.64 -55.51 6.77
CA ILE A 208 -8.76 -55.69 5.84
C ILE A 208 -9.15 -54.31 5.26
N VAL A 209 -9.02 -54.24 3.93
CA VAL A 209 -9.98 -53.69 2.97
C VAL A 209 -10.17 -52.16 2.83
N VAL A 210 -9.68 -51.70 1.68
CA VAL A 210 -10.18 -50.61 0.83
C VAL A 210 -11.70 -50.63 0.66
N LYS A 211 -12.39 -49.53 0.95
CA LYS A 211 -13.72 -49.09 0.45
C LYS A 211 -14.07 -47.78 1.20
N THR A 212 -14.60 -46.67 0.70
CA THR A 212 -15.15 -46.18 -0.58
C THR A 212 -15.44 -44.68 -0.38
N LEU A 213 -15.32 -43.87 -1.44
CA LEU A 213 -15.89 -42.51 -1.63
C LEU A 213 -17.42 -42.47 -1.30
N PRO A 214 -18.11 -41.31 -1.10
CA PRO A 214 -18.03 -40.12 -1.97
C PRO A 214 -18.37 -38.71 -1.39
N GLN A 215 -18.03 -37.69 -2.21
CA GLN A 215 -18.73 -36.42 -2.51
C GLN A 215 -19.60 -35.75 -1.44
N ILE A 216 -19.24 -34.52 -1.02
CA ILE A 216 -20.22 -33.46 -0.73
C ILE A 216 -19.76 -32.12 -1.32
N SER A 217 -20.54 -31.68 -2.28
CA SER A 217 -20.63 -30.36 -2.89
C SER A 217 -21.16 -29.28 -1.93
N GLY A 218 -20.58 -28.09 -2.02
CA GLY A 218 -21.32 -26.82 -2.09
C GLY A 218 -22.09 -26.33 -0.86
N LEU A 219 -21.52 -25.33 -0.17
CA LEU A 219 -22.29 -24.30 0.55
C LEU A 219 -21.38 -23.08 0.78
N ILE A 220 -21.45 -22.10 -0.11
CA ILE A 220 -21.16 -20.70 0.26
C ILE A 220 -22.40 -19.88 -0.08
N VAL A 221 -23.03 -19.46 1.00
CA VAL A 221 -24.18 -18.56 1.09
C VAL A 221 -23.84 -17.23 0.41
N ALA A 222 -24.67 -16.86 -0.56
CA ALA A 222 -24.65 -15.56 -1.21
C ALA A 222 -25.19 -14.49 -0.26
N TYR A 223 -24.41 -13.43 0.00
CA TYR A 223 -24.95 -12.17 0.47
C TYR A 223 -25.25 -11.27 -0.74
N ARG A 224 -26.54 -11.00 -0.90
CA ARG A 224 -27.15 -10.14 -1.91
C ARG A 224 -26.97 -8.68 -1.49
N CYS A 225 -26.02 -7.96 -2.07
CA CYS A 225 -26.03 -6.50 -2.05
C CYS A 225 -26.59 -5.99 -3.39
N ASN A 226 -27.82 -5.46 -3.34
CA ASN A 226 -28.46 -4.76 -4.44
C ASN A 226 -27.74 -3.44 -4.74
N HIS A 227 -26.78 -3.47 -5.66
CA HIS A 227 -26.48 -2.34 -6.53
C HIS A 227 -26.24 -2.88 -7.94
N LYS A 228 -26.98 -2.34 -8.92
CA LYS A 228 -26.87 -2.71 -10.34
C LYS A 228 -25.38 -2.81 -10.75
N PRO A 229 -24.93 -3.90 -11.40
CA PRO A 229 -23.57 -3.96 -11.91
C PRO A 229 -23.41 -2.90 -13.01
N LEU A 230 -22.60 -1.88 -12.76
CA LEU A 230 -22.12 -1.02 -13.84
C LEU A 230 -21.20 -1.86 -14.72
N LYS A 231 -21.55 -1.95 -16.02
CA LYS A 231 -20.81 -2.71 -17.03
C LYS A 231 -19.29 -2.48 -16.91
N PRO A 232 -18.44 -3.51 -17.03
CA PRO A 232 -17.01 -3.33 -17.17
C PRO A 232 -16.73 -2.52 -18.44
N LEU A 233 -16.19 -1.31 -18.27
CA LEU A 233 -15.85 -0.44 -19.39
C LEU A 233 -14.52 -0.89 -19.99
N ASN A 234 -14.54 -1.27 -21.27
CA ASN A 234 -13.35 -1.62 -22.01
C ASN A 234 -12.60 -0.32 -22.37
N LEU A 235 -11.51 -0.03 -21.66
CA LEU A 235 -10.69 1.18 -21.90
C LEU A 235 -9.95 1.18 -23.25
N GLY A 236 -10.16 0.18 -24.10
CA GLY A 236 -9.57 0.08 -25.43
C GLY A 236 -10.16 1.04 -26.47
N ASP A 237 -11.38 1.55 -26.23
CA ASP A 237 -12.18 2.23 -27.28
C ASP A 237 -12.54 3.68 -26.95
N LEU A 238 -12.08 4.23 -25.82
CA LEU A 238 -12.45 5.60 -25.43
C LEU A 238 -11.50 6.64 -26.02
N SER A 239 -12.09 7.67 -26.61
CA SER A 239 -11.39 8.85 -27.10
C SER A 239 -10.81 9.68 -25.96
N SER A 240 -9.77 10.47 -26.24
CA SER A 240 -9.11 11.33 -25.23
C SER A 240 -10.06 12.31 -24.52
N SER A 241 -11.17 12.69 -25.17
CA SER A 241 -12.21 13.56 -24.59
C SER A 241 -13.07 12.83 -23.57
N GLU A 242 -13.33 11.53 -23.76
CA GLU A 242 -14.13 10.70 -22.84
C GLU A 242 -13.33 10.32 -21.59
N ILE A 243 -12.02 10.10 -21.73
CA ILE A 243 -11.11 9.91 -20.59
C ILE A 243 -11.05 11.20 -19.75
N SER A 244 -10.94 12.37 -20.40
CA SER A 244 -10.99 13.68 -19.73
C SER A 244 -12.32 13.94 -19.01
N LYS A 245 -13.45 13.50 -19.58
CA LYS A 245 -14.78 13.63 -18.96
C LYS A 245 -14.95 12.70 -17.76
N TYR A 246 -14.42 11.47 -17.84
CA TYR A 246 -14.40 10.53 -16.71
C TYR A 246 -13.53 11.05 -15.55
N CYS A 247 -12.40 11.69 -15.84
CA CYS A 247 -11.55 12.33 -14.84
C CYS A 247 -12.21 13.54 -14.16
N ARG A 248 -13.05 14.31 -14.87
CA ARG A 248 -13.77 15.46 -14.31
C ARG A 248 -14.89 15.09 -13.34
N ASN A 249 -15.57 13.96 -13.55
CA ASN A 249 -16.72 13.56 -12.73
C ASN A 249 -16.35 12.80 -11.44
N ARG A 250 -15.06 12.67 -11.10
CA ARG A 250 -14.57 11.91 -9.92
C ARG A 250 -13.99 12.79 -8.82
N TYR A 251 -14.00 14.11 -9.00
CA TYR A 251 -13.58 15.11 -8.01
C TYR A 251 -14.77 15.98 -7.61
#